data_AF-A0A850KFN4-F1
#
_entry.id   AF-A0A850KFN4-F1
#
_cell.length_a   1.000
_cell.length_b   1.000
_cell.length_c   1.000
_cell.angle_alpha   90.00
_cell.angle_beta   90.00
_cell.angle_gamma   90.00
#
_symmetry.space_group_name_H-M   'P 1'
#
loop_
_entity.id
_entity.type
_entity.pdbx_description
1 polymer ?
#
loop_
_entity_poly.entity_id
_entity_poly.type
_entity_poly.pdbx_seq_one_letter_code
_entity_poly.pdbx_strand_id
1 'polypeptide(L)'
;MKTIIAGSRTIEDREALERAIAGSGWDISEVVSGTCRGVDVMGEEWGRANDVPVKPFPADWLTHGRTAGELRNREMAHYADALILLWDGKSPGASCMLREANKAGIKVYNQIYGLDMHELEDTEKKILQYYHEGKGRLINDHGHWRWEYAEDDAPHVSQEAVSELIRQNMMQPVTLEVLQVIA
;
A
#
# COMPACT_ATOMS: atom_id res chain seq x y z
N MET A 1 -7.51 14.82 -13.82
CA MET A 1 -6.10 14.44 -13.62
C MET A 1 -5.80 13.18 -14.42
N LYS A 2 -4.63 13.08 -15.05
CA LYS A 2 -4.13 11.83 -15.64
C LYS A 2 -3.65 10.92 -14.52
N THR A 3 -4.33 9.81 -14.31
CA THR A 3 -4.14 9.00 -13.12
C THR A 3 -3.71 7.59 -13.52
N ILE A 4 -2.55 7.16 -13.02
CA ILE A 4 -2.13 5.78 -13.11
C ILE A 4 -3.02 4.96 -12.18
N ILE A 5 -3.64 3.92 -12.71
CA ILE A 5 -4.32 2.90 -11.90
C ILE A 5 -3.51 1.63 -12.05
N ALA A 6 -2.82 1.23 -10.98
CA ALA A 6 -1.89 0.10 -11.00
C ALA A 6 -1.96 -0.68 -9.69
N GLY A 7 -1.43 -1.90 -9.69
CA GLY A 7 -1.51 -2.73 -8.50
C GLY A 7 -0.99 -4.16 -8.63
N SER A 8 -1.36 -5.01 -7.66
CA SER A 8 -0.96 -6.41 -7.67
C SER A 8 -1.73 -7.20 -8.73
N ARG A 9 -1.00 -8.03 -9.48
CA ARG A 9 -1.51 -8.86 -10.59
C ARG A 9 -2.47 -9.98 -10.18
N THR A 10 -2.65 -10.19 -8.88
CA THR A 10 -3.48 -11.23 -8.28
C THR A 10 -4.74 -10.68 -7.63
N ILE A 11 -4.90 -9.35 -7.60
CA ILE A 11 -6.09 -8.70 -7.07
C ILE A 11 -7.07 -8.55 -8.24
N GLU A 12 -8.24 -9.16 -8.10
CA GLU A 12 -9.34 -9.14 -9.06
C GLU A 12 -10.66 -8.74 -8.37
N ASP A 13 -10.57 -7.78 -7.44
CA ASP A 13 -11.70 -7.20 -6.71
C ASP A 13 -11.98 -5.78 -7.22
N ARG A 14 -13.06 -5.64 -7.99
CA ARG A 14 -13.49 -4.37 -8.57
C ARG A 14 -14.00 -3.39 -7.50
N GLU A 15 -14.70 -3.89 -6.49
CA GLU A 15 -15.24 -3.01 -5.44
C GLU A 15 -14.10 -2.41 -4.61
N ALA A 16 -13.05 -3.19 -4.33
CA ALA A 16 -11.86 -2.66 -3.68
C ALA A 16 -11.18 -1.57 -4.52
N LEU A 17 -11.15 -1.74 -5.84
CA LEU A 17 -10.61 -0.71 -6.73
C LEU A 17 -11.49 0.55 -6.74
N GLU A 18 -12.81 0.41 -6.83
CA GLU A 18 -13.74 1.52 -6.78
C GLU A 18 -13.66 2.28 -5.45
N ARG A 19 -13.51 1.58 -4.32
CA ARG A 19 -13.24 2.19 -3.01
C ARG A 19 -11.92 2.96 -3.02
N ALA A 20 -10.86 2.43 -3.61
CA ALA A 20 -9.58 3.13 -3.72
C ALA A 20 -9.70 4.40 -4.59
N ILE A 21 -10.43 4.32 -5.69
CA ILE A 21 -10.68 5.46 -6.57
C ILE A 21 -11.50 6.53 -5.84
N ALA A 22 -12.60 6.15 -5.21
CA ALA A 22 -13.43 7.07 -4.43
C ALA A 22 -12.65 7.69 -3.26
N GLY A 23 -11.88 6.90 -2.53
CA GLY A 23 -11.06 7.35 -1.41
C GLY A 23 -9.96 8.34 -1.81
N SER A 24 -9.48 8.29 -3.06
CA SER A 24 -8.55 9.30 -3.57
C SER A 24 -9.17 10.70 -3.65
N GLY A 25 -10.50 10.78 -3.85
CA GLY A 25 -11.21 12.04 -4.07
C GLY A 25 -10.80 12.80 -5.33
N TRP A 26 -10.09 12.15 -6.26
CA TRP A 26 -9.57 12.80 -7.46
C TRP A 26 -10.55 12.72 -8.62
N ASP A 27 -10.67 13.81 -9.36
CA ASP A 27 -11.35 13.83 -10.65
C ASP A 27 -10.41 13.28 -11.73
N ILE A 28 -10.68 12.07 -12.21
CA ILE A 28 -9.82 11.35 -13.16
C ILE A 28 -10.27 11.70 -14.58
N SER A 29 -9.39 12.38 -15.32
CA SER A 29 -9.65 12.82 -16.70
C SER A 29 -9.05 11.89 -17.75
N GLU A 30 -8.13 11.01 -17.36
CA GLU A 30 -7.55 9.96 -18.19
C GLU A 30 -6.96 8.87 -17.27
N VAL A 31 -7.24 7.60 -17.56
CA VAL A 31 -6.62 6.46 -16.90
C VAL A 31 -5.33 6.09 -17.63
N VAL A 32 -4.22 6.04 -16.92
CA VAL A 32 -2.93 5.57 -17.43
C VAL A 32 -2.73 4.12 -16.98
N SER A 33 -2.67 3.18 -17.91
CA SER A 33 -2.59 1.74 -17.63
C SER A 33 -1.27 1.15 -18.10
N GLY A 34 -0.70 0.24 -17.32
CA GLY A 34 0.44 -0.56 -17.72
C GLY A 34 0.09 -1.84 -18.50
N THR A 35 -1.21 -2.07 -18.75
CA THR A 35 -1.74 -3.22 -19.49
C THR A 35 -1.35 -4.59 -18.91
N CYS A 36 -1.16 -4.66 -17.58
CA CYS A 36 -0.96 -5.92 -16.87
C CYS A 36 -2.30 -6.55 -16.45
N ARG A 37 -2.32 -7.84 -16.13
CA ARG A 37 -3.47 -8.46 -15.45
C ARG A 37 -3.70 -7.87 -14.05
N GLY A 38 -4.87 -8.11 -13.47
CA GLY A 38 -5.26 -7.63 -12.15
C GLY A 38 -5.68 -6.17 -12.19
N VAL A 39 -5.14 -5.36 -11.28
CA VAL A 39 -5.56 -3.96 -11.09
C VAL A 39 -5.44 -3.10 -12.35
N ASP A 40 -4.39 -3.25 -13.15
CA ASP A 40 -4.25 -2.51 -14.42
C ASP A 40 -5.47 -2.77 -15.34
N VAL A 41 -5.85 -4.03 -15.58
CA VAL A 41 -7.06 -4.39 -16.37
C VAL A 41 -8.32 -3.80 -15.74
N MET A 42 -8.49 -3.93 -14.43
CA MET A 42 -9.67 -3.37 -13.75
C MET A 42 -9.73 -1.85 -13.86
N GLY A 43 -8.59 -1.16 -13.85
CA GLY A 43 -8.49 0.28 -14.07
C GLY A 43 -8.90 0.68 -15.49
N GLU A 44 -8.50 -0.09 -16.50
CA GLU A 44 -8.95 0.13 -17.87
C GLU A 44 -10.47 -0.08 -18.03
N GLU A 45 -11.00 -1.12 -17.40
CA GLU A 45 -12.44 -1.40 -17.41
C GLU A 45 -13.22 -0.30 -16.70
N TRP A 46 -12.75 0.17 -15.55
CA TRP A 46 -13.34 1.31 -14.84
C TRP A 46 -13.32 2.57 -15.71
N GLY A 47 -12.21 2.86 -16.38
CA GLY A 47 -12.11 4.01 -17.28
C GLY A 47 -13.14 3.94 -18.41
N ARG A 48 -13.22 2.78 -19.09
CA ARG A 48 -14.20 2.55 -20.16
C ARG A 48 -15.65 2.67 -19.66
N ALA A 49 -15.94 2.16 -18.47
CA ALA A 49 -17.29 2.17 -17.89
C ALA A 49 -17.76 3.58 -17.47
N ASN A 50 -16.82 4.50 -17.22
CA ASN A 50 -17.10 5.87 -16.78
C ASN A 50 -16.82 6.93 -17.86
N ASP A 51 -16.71 6.51 -19.14
CA ASP A 51 -16.36 7.37 -20.28
C ASP A 51 -15.05 8.17 -20.09
N VAL A 52 -14.14 7.64 -19.27
CA VAL A 52 -12.80 8.21 -19.05
C VAL A 52 -11.82 7.59 -20.05
N PRO A 53 -11.10 8.39 -20.85
CA PRO A 53 -10.10 7.90 -21.78
C PRO A 53 -9.05 7.02 -21.09
N VAL A 54 -8.64 5.93 -21.75
CA VAL A 54 -7.60 5.03 -21.27
C VAL A 54 -6.37 5.14 -22.16
N LYS A 55 -5.23 5.49 -21.56
CA LYS A 55 -3.92 5.54 -22.22
C LYS A 55 -3.09 4.32 -21.82
N PRO A 56 -2.94 3.30 -22.70
CA PRO A 56 -2.13 2.14 -22.42
C PRO A 56 -0.63 2.40 -22.62
N PHE A 57 0.19 1.83 -21.74
CA PHE A 57 1.65 1.79 -21.78
C PHE A 57 2.10 0.32 -21.66
N PRO A 58 2.08 -0.46 -22.75
CA PRO A 58 2.58 -1.83 -22.74
C PRO A 58 4.10 -1.84 -22.59
N ALA A 59 4.63 -2.81 -21.85
CA ALA A 59 6.09 -2.97 -21.72
C ALA A 59 6.69 -3.61 -22.97
N ASP A 60 7.79 -3.04 -23.49
CA ASP A 60 8.54 -3.59 -24.62
C ASP A 60 9.52 -4.69 -24.17
N TRP A 61 8.96 -5.88 -23.93
CA TRP A 61 9.71 -7.06 -23.53
C TRP A 61 10.69 -7.54 -24.62
N LEU A 62 10.40 -7.27 -25.89
CA LEU A 62 11.24 -7.71 -27.02
C LEU A 62 12.57 -6.95 -27.02
N THR A 63 12.52 -5.63 -26.84
CA THR A 63 13.71 -4.78 -26.87
C THR A 63 14.46 -4.78 -25.54
N HIS A 64 13.73 -4.72 -24.42
CA HIS A 64 14.34 -4.45 -23.11
C HIS A 64 14.35 -5.65 -22.15
N GLY A 65 13.72 -6.76 -22.51
CA GLY A 65 13.70 -7.96 -21.69
C GLY A 65 13.22 -7.65 -20.27
N ARG A 66 13.98 -8.09 -19.25
CA ARG A 66 13.56 -7.99 -17.84
C ARG A 66 13.37 -6.56 -17.33
N THR A 67 14.02 -5.56 -17.92
CA THR A 67 13.90 -4.16 -17.48
C THR A 67 12.72 -3.43 -18.11
N ALA A 68 12.06 -4.03 -19.10
CA ALA A 68 10.94 -3.42 -19.84
C ALA A 68 9.83 -2.91 -18.91
N GLY A 69 9.47 -3.69 -17.88
CA GLY A 69 8.44 -3.30 -16.92
C GLY A 69 8.82 -2.09 -16.08
N GLU A 70 10.09 -1.97 -15.66
CA GLU A 70 10.55 -0.81 -14.90
C GLU A 70 10.61 0.45 -15.77
N LEU A 71 11.12 0.33 -17.01
CA LEU A 71 11.17 1.44 -17.96
C LEU A 71 9.76 1.97 -18.23
N ARG A 72 8.81 1.06 -18.51
CA ARG A 72 7.40 1.40 -18.67
C ARG A 72 6.82 2.11 -17.45
N ASN A 73 7.10 1.64 -16.23
CA ASN A 73 6.62 2.29 -15.01
C ASN A 73 7.15 3.72 -14.88
N ARG A 74 8.42 3.93 -15.23
CA ARG A 74 9.04 5.26 -15.24
C ARG A 74 8.38 6.17 -16.27
N GLU A 75 8.13 5.68 -17.48
CA GLU A 75 7.42 6.42 -18.53
C GLU A 75 6.02 6.84 -18.10
N MET A 76 5.25 5.92 -17.50
CA MET A 76 3.93 6.25 -16.94
C MET A 76 4.04 7.32 -15.85
N ALA A 77 5.01 7.19 -14.93
CA ALA A 77 5.20 8.15 -13.82
C ALA A 77 5.55 9.55 -14.33
N HIS A 78 6.32 9.67 -15.42
CA HIS A 78 6.60 10.98 -16.04
C HIS A 78 5.43 11.56 -16.82
N TYR A 79 4.51 10.71 -17.29
CA TYR A 79 3.37 11.13 -18.10
C TYR A 79 2.16 11.57 -17.25
N ALA A 80 1.95 10.93 -16.10
CA ALA A 80 0.77 11.11 -15.27
C ALA A 80 0.90 12.25 -14.25
N ASP A 81 -0.24 12.67 -13.70
CA ASP A 81 -0.32 13.65 -12.60
C ASP A 81 -0.41 12.96 -11.23
N ALA A 82 -0.88 11.71 -11.20
CA ALA A 82 -1.14 10.96 -9.98
C ALA A 82 -1.12 9.44 -10.17
N LEU A 83 -0.98 8.70 -9.06
CA LEU A 83 -1.03 7.25 -8.95
C LEU A 83 -2.06 6.84 -7.89
N ILE A 84 -3.00 5.98 -8.29
CA ILE A 84 -3.83 5.16 -7.40
C ILE A 84 -3.25 3.74 -7.43
N LEU A 85 -2.76 3.28 -6.29
CA LEU A 85 -2.12 1.98 -6.12
C LEU A 85 -2.97 1.06 -5.23
N LEU A 86 -3.49 -0.03 -5.79
CA LEU A 86 -4.16 -1.09 -5.02
C LEU A 86 -3.29 -2.36 -5.03
N TRP A 87 -2.70 -2.73 -3.89
CA TRP A 87 -1.71 -3.80 -3.87
C TRP A 87 -1.69 -4.57 -2.56
N ASP A 88 -0.96 -5.68 -2.52
CA ASP A 88 -0.88 -6.60 -1.39
C ASP A 88 0.30 -6.29 -0.44
N GLY A 89 0.92 -5.11 -0.57
CA GLY A 89 2.09 -4.69 0.21
C GLY A 89 3.42 -5.39 -0.14
N LYS A 90 3.39 -6.47 -0.95
CA LYS A 90 4.58 -7.29 -1.27
C LYS A 90 4.87 -7.42 -2.77
N SER A 91 3.96 -7.03 -3.65
CA SER A 91 4.15 -7.11 -5.10
C SER A 91 5.37 -6.29 -5.57
N PRO A 92 6.40 -6.94 -6.16
CA PRO A 92 7.59 -6.23 -6.64
C PRO A 92 7.28 -5.21 -7.73
N GLY A 93 6.32 -5.52 -8.61
CA GLY A 93 5.90 -4.63 -9.68
C GLY A 93 5.19 -3.38 -9.16
N ALA A 94 4.30 -3.54 -8.19
CA ALA A 94 3.60 -2.43 -7.54
C ALA A 94 4.56 -1.57 -6.71
N SER A 95 5.48 -2.19 -5.96
CA SER A 95 6.56 -1.49 -5.25
C SER A 95 7.44 -0.68 -6.20
N CYS A 96 7.78 -1.24 -7.37
CA CYS A 96 8.51 -0.52 -8.42
C CYS A 96 7.73 0.70 -8.91
N MET A 97 6.44 0.55 -9.21
CA MET A 97 5.58 1.67 -9.65
C MET A 97 5.49 2.77 -8.58
N LEU A 98 5.27 2.40 -7.31
CA LEU A 98 5.25 3.35 -6.19
C LEU A 98 6.54 4.15 -6.09
N ARG A 99 7.69 3.47 -6.21
CA ARG A 99 9.01 4.12 -6.19
C ARG A 99 9.18 5.11 -7.34
N GLU A 100 8.83 4.73 -8.58
CA GLU A 100 8.98 5.63 -9.73
C GLU A 100 8.01 6.83 -9.65
N ALA A 101 6.79 6.63 -9.14
CA ALA A 101 5.84 7.72 -8.87
C ALA A 101 6.40 8.73 -7.85
N ASN A 102 6.95 8.24 -6.74
CA ASN A 102 7.59 9.09 -5.73
C ASN A 102 8.79 9.87 -6.30
N LYS A 103 9.61 9.24 -7.15
CA LYS A 103 10.72 9.92 -7.84
C LYS A 103 10.23 11.00 -8.80
N ALA A 104 9.12 10.78 -9.48
CA ALA A 104 8.50 11.75 -10.38
C ALA A 104 7.79 12.89 -9.64
N GLY A 105 7.55 12.75 -8.32
CA GLY A 105 6.87 13.77 -7.52
C GLY A 105 5.38 13.89 -7.80
N ILE A 106 4.76 12.85 -8.37
CA ILE A 106 3.31 12.82 -8.65
C ILE A 106 2.53 12.47 -7.37
N LYS A 107 1.24 12.84 -7.32
CA LYS A 107 0.41 12.51 -6.16
C LYS A 107 0.22 11.00 -6.04
N VAL A 108 0.26 10.46 -4.82
CA VAL A 108 0.08 9.02 -4.59
C VAL A 108 -1.06 8.80 -3.60
N TYR A 109 -2.02 7.98 -4.00
CA TYR A 109 -3.01 7.36 -3.15
C TYR A 109 -2.77 5.86 -3.16
N ASN A 110 -2.54 5.27 -1.99
CA ASN A 110 -2.15 3.87 -1.86
C ASN A 110 -3.09 3.16 -0.89
N GLN A 111 -3.69 2.07 -1.34
CA GLN A 111 -4.52 1.19 -0.54
C GLN A 111 -3.95 -0.24 -0.56
N ILE A 112 -3.74 -0.81 0.63
CA ILE A 112 -3.42 -2.22 0.74
C ILE A 112 -4.71 -3.04 0.71
N TYR A 113 -4.74 -4.03 -0.18
CA TYR A 113 -5.85 -4.93 -0.34
C TYR A 113 -5.93 -5.94 0.83
N GLY A 114 -7.14 -6.13 1.34
CA GLY A 114 -7.39 -6.99 2.51
C GLY A 114 -7.10 -6.32 3.85
N LEU A 115 -6.82 -5.01 3.88
CA LEU A 115 -6.66 -4.22 5.09
C LEU A 115 -7.80 -3.19 5.18
N ASP A 116 -8.60 -3.27 6.24
CA ASP A 116 -9.63 -2.29 6.58
C ASP A 116 -9.00 -1.19 7.45
N MET A 117 -9.06 0.06 6.98
CA MET A 117 -8.52 1.22 7.71
C MET A 117 -9.26 1.48 9.02
N HIS A 118 -10.56 1.19 9.08
CA HIS A 118 -11.33 1.34 10.31
C HIS A 118 -10.88 0.33 11.36
N GLU A 119 -10.64 -0.92 10.93
CA GLU A 119 -10.06 -1.95 11.80
C GLU A 119 -8.64 -1.58 12.25
N LEU A 120 -7.86 -0.93 11.37
CA LEU A 120 -6.51 -0.47 11.71
C LEU A 120 -6.53 0.65 12.77
N GLU A 121 -7.39 1.65 12.59
CA GLU A 121 -7.60 2.73 13.57
C GLU A 121 -8.11 2.20 14.91
N ASP A 122 -9.01 1.22 14.88
CA ASP A 122 -9.51 0.60 16.10
C ASP A 122 -8.45 -0.25 16.78
N THR A 123 -7.59 -0.91 16.02
CA THR A 123 -6.42 -1.63 16.53
C THR A 123 -5.43 -0.66 17.18
N GLU A 124 -5.13 0.46 16.53
CA GLU A 124 -4.28 1.52 17.07
C GLU A 124 -4.82 2.03 18.42
N LYS A 125 -6.10 2.40 18.48
CA LYS A 125 -6.74 2.90 19.71
C LYS A 125 -6.63 1.90 20.85
N LYS A 126 -6.86 0.61 20.58
CA LYS A 126 -6.73 -0.46 21.57
C LYS A 126 -5.30 -0.59 22.08
N ILE A 127 -4.31 -0.52 21.18
CA ILE A 127 -2.88 -0.56 21.55
C ILE A 127 -2.51 0.64 22.42
N LEU A 128 -2.88 1.85 21.99
CA LEU A 128 -2.56 3.09 22.71
C LEU A 128 -3.24 3.14 24.07
N GLN A 129 -4.50 2.72 24.16
CA GLN A 129 -5.20 2.63 25.44
C GLN A 129 -4.47 1.70 26.40
N TYR A 130 -4.13 0.49 25.95
CA TYR A 130 -3.42 -0.50 26.77
C TYR A 130 -2.05 0.02 27.26
N TYR A 131 -1.33 0.74 26.38
CA TYR A 131 -0.08 1.40 26.71
C TYR A 131 -0.24 2.53 27.74
N HIS A 132 -1.22 3.42 27.55
CA HIS A 132 -1.47 4.54 28.45
C HIS A 132 -1.99 4.12 29.82
N GLU A 133 -2.69 2.99 29.91
CA GLU A 133 -3.06 2.35 31.17
C GLU A 133 -1.85 1.72 31.90
N GLY A 134 -0.67 1.67 31.25
CA GLY A 134 0.56 1.13 31.82
C GLY A 134 0.61 -0.40 31.87
N LYS A 135 -0.31 -1.08 31.19
CA LYS A 135 -0.45 -2.54 31.22
C LYS A 135 0.59 -3.27 30.37
N GLY A 136 1.07 -2.63 29.30
CA GLY A 136 2.12 -3.20 28.47
C GLY A 136 2.54 -2.31 27.31
N ARG A 137 3.62 -2.72 26.65
CA ARG A 137 4.09 -2.12 25.38
C ARG A 137 4.41 -3.21 24.38
N LEU A 138 4.24 -2.90 23.10
CA LEU A 138 4.68 -3.78 22.02
C LEU A 138 6.20 -3.69 21.88
N ILE A 139 6.84 -4.85 21.77
CA ILE A 139 8.26 -5.00 21.48
C ILE A 139 8.44 -5.83 20.21
N ASN A 140 9.46 -5.51 19.42
CA ASN A 140 9.86 -6.33 18.28
C ASN A 140 10.94 -7.31 18.74
N ASP A 141 10.59 -8.59 18.78
CA ASP A 141 11.46 -9.69 19.14
C ASP A 141 11.82 -10.46 17.87
N HIS A 142 13.02 -10.23 17.33
CA HIS A 142 13.53 -10.87 16.11
C HIS A 142 12.58 -10.77 14.90
N GLY A 143 11.93 -9.62 14.70
CA GLY A 143 10.98 -9.40 13.61
C GLY A 143 9.53 -9.71 13.96
N HIS A 144 9.25 -10.19 15.18
CA HIS A 144 7.91 -10.50 15.66
C HIS A 144 7.47 -9.53 16.75
N TRP A 145 6.37 -8.82 16.51
CA TRP A 145 5.71 -7.96 17.48
C TRP A 145 5.00 -8.79 18.54
N ARG A 146 5.28 -8.51 19.81
CA ARG A 146 4.55 -9.07 20.95
C ARG A 146 4.45 -8.06 22.08
N TRP A 147 3.50 -8.24 22.97
CA TRP A 147 3.47 -7.51 24.23
C TRP A 147 4.65 -7.95 25.11
N GLU A 148 5.40 -6.99 25.66
CA GLU A 148 6.50 -7.26 26.60
C GLU A 148 5.98 -7.95 27.87
N TYR A 149 4.82 -7.49 28.34
CA TYR A 149 3.99 -8.08 29.37
C TYR A 149 2.54 -8.04 28.88
N ALA A 150 1.83 -9.16 28.99
CA ALA A 150 0.43 -9.28 28.58
C ALA A 150 -0.40 -9.77 29.76
N GLU A 151 -1.39 -8.96 30.16
CA GLU A 151 -2.51 -9.42 30.97
C GLU A 151 -3.55 -10.13 30.07
N ASP A 152 -4.53 -10.81 30.68
CA ASP A 152 -5.54 -11.58 29.94
C ASP A 152 -6.42 -10.72 28.99
N ASP A 153 -6.47 -9.40 29.22
CA ASP A 153 -7.21 -8.42 28.42
C ASP A 153 -6.36 -7.74 27.33
N ALA A 154 -5.10 -8.17 27.14
CA ALA A 154 -4.25 -7.63 26.09
C ALA A 154 -4.93 -7.75 24.72
N PRO A 155 -5.01 -6.66 23.94
CA PRO A 155 -5.67 -6.72 22.65
C PRO A 155 -4.90 -7.66 21.72
N HIS A 156 -5.65 -8.45 20.95
CA HIS A 156 -5.07 -9.28 19.90
C HIS A 156 -4.61 -8.36 18.75
N VAL A 157 -3.32 -8.40 18.44
CA VAL A 157 -2.72 -7.60 17.38
C VAL A 157 -1.92 -8.51 16.46
N SER A 158 -2.23 -8.46 15.16
CA SER A 158 -1.47 -9.22 14.15
C SER A 158 -0.17 -8.51 13.78
N GLN A 159 0.79 -9.28 13.24
CA GLN A 159 2.08 -8.75 12.79
C GLN A 159 1.89 -7.73 11.65
N GLU A 160 0.94 -8.01 10.77
CA GLU A 160 0.56 -7.20 9.63
C GLU A 160 -0.03 -5.87 10.10
N ALA A 161 -0.90 -5.88 11.12
CA ALA A 161 -1.50 -4.66 11.65
C ALA A 161 -0.44 -3.72 12.25
N VAL A 162 0.49 -4.23 13.07
CA VAL A 162 1.56 -3.39 13.64
C VAL A 162 2.47 -2.84 12.55
N SER A 163 2.86 -3.70 11.59
CA SER A 163 3.72 -3.29 10.48
C SER A 163 3.06 -2.19 9.63
N GLU A 164 1.75 -2.30 9.43
CA GLU A 164 0.99 -1.32 8.67
C GLU A 164 0.79 -0.01 9.43
N LEU A 165 0.49 -0.06 10.72
CA LEU A 165 0.43 1.14 11.59
C LEU A 165 1.74 1.93 11.55
N ILE A 166 2.88 1.23 11.57
CA ILE A 166 4.20 1.85 11.44
C ILE A 166 4.39 2.44 10.05
N ARG A 167 4.06 1.68 9.00
CA ARG A 167 4.23 2.11 7.61
C ARG A 167 3.39 3.35 7.26
N GLN A 168 2.20 3.47 7.84
CA GLN A 168 1.29 4.62 7.67
C GLN A 168 1.63 5.78 8.62
N ASN A 169 2.70 5.67 9.40
CA ASN A 169 3.13 6.67 10.37
C ASN A 169 2.05 7.00 11.43
N MET A 170 1.18 6.04 11.71
CA MET A 170 0.21 6.06 12.83
C MET A 170 0.91 5.65 14.13
N MET A 171 1.87 4.73 14.03
CA MET A 171 2.79 4.40 15.12
C MET A 171 4.25 4.58 14.70
N GLN A 172 5.14 4.81 15.65
CA GLN A 172 6.59 4.85 15.41
C GLN A 172 7.31 3.94 16.40
N PRO A 173 8.18 3.02 15.94
CA PRO A 173 8.99 2.23 16.83
C PRO A 173 10.05 3.09 17.49
N VAL A 174 10.20 2.94 18.80
CA VAL A 174 11.32 3.54 19.55
C VAL A 174 12.29 2.41 19.88
N THR A 175 13.56 2.57 19.49
CA THR A 175 14.61 1.61 19.86
C THR A 175 14.92 1.76 21.35
N LEU A 176 14.82 0.65 22.08
CA LEU A 176 15.20 0.57 23.48
C LEU A 176 16.30 -0.49 23.62
N GLU A 177 17.50 -0.05 24.00
CA GLU A 177 18.58 -0.97 24.38
C GLU A 177 18.41 -1.33 25.86
N VAL A 178 18.21 -2.63 26.15
CA VAL A 178 18.07 -3.12 27.53
C VAL A 178 19.30 -3.93 27.89
N LEU A 179 19.90 -3.64 29.05
CA LEU A 179 21.02 -4.40 29.59
C LEU A 179 20.53 -5.78 30.07
N GLN A 180 21.15 -6.85 29.57
CA GLN A 180 20.91 -8.19 30.05
C GLN A 180 21.85 -8.50 31.22
N VAL A 181 21.30 -8.99 32.33
CA VAL A 181 22.11 -9.56 33.41
C VAL A 181 22.60 -10.92 32.96
N ILE A 182 23.91 -11.06 32.79
CA ILE A 182 24.55 -12.34 32.53
C ILE A 182 24.73 -13.01 33.89
N ALA A 183 24.03 -14.13 34.11
CA ALA A 183 24.21 -15.01 35.26
C ALA A 183 25.37 -15.99 35.02
#